data_AF-A0A2X1QHW6-F1
#
_entry.id   AF-A0A2X1QHW6-F1
#
_cell.length_a   1.000
_cell.length_b   1.000
_cell.length_c   1.000
_cell.angle_alpha   90.00
_cell.angle_beta   90.00
_cell.angle_gamma   90.00
#
_symmetry.space_group_name_H-M   'P 1'
#
loop_
_entity.id
_entity.type
_entity.pdbx_description
1 polymer ?
#
loop_
_entity_poly.entity_id
_entity_poly.type
_entity_poly.pdbx_seq_one_letter_code
_entity_poly.pdbx_strand_id
1 'polypeptide(L)'
;MPVHSTAFRPIDDAALARNPFRIFTSLLRLELIENRALRERAEAILARRKIFTPRCLALIAQYEAEGEFTSADAREFVQEALETFRWHRQATVDEETYHALHREHRLIADVVCFPGCHINHLTPRTLDIDRVQSLMPECGIEPKALIEGPPRREVPILLRQTSFKALEEPVMFAGEHRGTHSARFGEIEQRGVALTPKGRALYDRLLQAAGTGKDNLSHQQHLQEVFSEFPDSEFLLRQQGLAWFRYRLTPTGEAHRQAFRPGDDPQPLIERGWVVAQPIIYEDFLPVSAAGIFQSNLGNETQARSHGNASREAFEAALGCPVQDEFELYRQAEERSKRRCGLL
;
A
#
# COMPACT_ATOMS: atom_id res chain seq x y z
N MET A 1 -13.97 -3.38 -9.14
CA MET A 1 -12.63 -3.05 -9.69
C MET A 1 -12.05 -4.30 -10.33
N PRO A 2 -11.68 -4.30 -11.62
CA PRO A 2 -11.22 -5.50 -12.33
C PRO A 2 -9.73 -5.81 -12.08
N VAL A 3 -9.27 -5.80 -10.83
CA VAL A 3 -7.85 -6.02 -10.47
C VAL A 3 -7.71 -6.88 -9.22
N HIS A 4 -6.57 -7.53 -9.10
CA HIS A 4 -5.99 -8.08 -7.86
C HIS A 4 -4.55 -7.56 -7.72
N SER A 5 -4.01 -7.49 -6.50
CA SER A 5 -2.79 -6.73 -6.24
C SER A 5 -1.94 -7.34 -5.13
N THR A 6 -0.67 -6.94 -5.09
CA THR A 6 0.29 -7.21 -4.00
C THR A 6 1.18 -6.01 -3.75
N ALA A 7 1.99 -6.05 -2.69
CA ALA A 7 3.00 -5.05 -2.39
C ALA A 7 4.40 -5.66 -2.46
N PHE A 8 5.27 -5.09 -3.29
CA PHE A 8 6.70 -5.39 -3.27
C PHE A 8 7.38 -4.49 -2.25
N ARG A 9 8.02 -5.09 -1.23
CA ARG A 9 8.67 -4.36 -0.14
C ARG A 9 9.80 -5.16 0.52
N PRO A 10 10.74 -4.49 1.21
CA PRO A 10 11.61 -5.14 2.17
C PRO A 10 10.81 -5.81 3.30
N ILE A 11 11.35 -6.91 3.83
CA ILE A 11 10.75 -7.68 4.94
C ILE A 11 11.69 -7.80 6.14
N ASP A 12 12.98 -7.48 5.97
CA ASP A 12 13.94 -7.50 7.06
C ASP A 12 13.92 -6.20 7.87
N ASP A 13 14.10 -6.33 9.20
CA ASP A 13 14.13 -5.22 10.15
C ASP A 13 15.15 -4.13 9.75
N ALA A 14 16.37 -4.52 9.35
CA ALA A 14 17.43 -3.57 9.01
C ALA A 14 17.19 -2.93 7.64
N ALA A 15 16.64 -3.69 6.68
CA ALA A 15 16.28 -3.17 5.37
C ALA A 15 15.15 -2.12 5.47
N LEU A 16 14.10 -2.41 6.24
CA LEU A 16 13.00 -1.48 6.50
C LEU A 16 13.47 -0.21 7.23
N ALA A 17 14.35 -0.35 8.22
CA ALA A 17 14.94 0.80 8.92
C ALA A 17 15.81 1.67 8.01
N ARG A 18 16.47 1.08 7.00
CA ARG A 18 17.32 1.79 6.04
C ARG A 18 16.50 2.51 4.97
N ASN A 19 15.55 1.81 4.33
CA ASN A 19 14.69 2.38 3.31
C ASN A 19 13.41 1.51 3.15
N PRO A 20 12.26 1.95 3.68
CA PRO A 20 11.00 1.23 3.58
C PRO A 20 10.24 1.59 2.30
N PHE A 21 10.93 1.64 1.15
CA PHE A 21 10.30 1.88 -0.15
C PHE A 21 9.47 0.67 -0.56
N ARG A 22 8.26 0.92 -1.08
CA ARG A 22 7.25 -0.10 -1.36
C ARG A 22 6.52 0.27 -2.63
N ILE A 23 6.19 -0.74 -3.43
CA ILE A 23 5.39 -0.59 -4.65
C ILE A 23 4.15 -1.44 -4.53
N PHE A 24 2.98 -0.81 -4.52
CA PHE A 24 1.71 -1.51 -4.68
C PHE A 24 1.48 -1.80 -6.17
N THR A 25 1.35 -3.06 -6.53
CA THR A 25 1.27 -3.52 -7.92
C THR A 25 -0.02 -4.26 -8.16
N SER A 26 -0.84 -3.74 -9.07
CA SER A 26 -2.11 -4.33 -9.48
C SER A 26 -1.97 -5.01 -10.85
N LEU A 27 -2.54 -6.20 -10.98
CA LEU A 27 -2.70 -6.91 -12.25
C LEU A 27 -4.15 -6.78 -12.73
N LEU A 28 -4.33 -6.32 -13.97
CA LEU A 28 -5.64 -6.20 -14.62
C LEU A 28 -6.19 -7.59 -14.97
N ARG A 29 -7.45 -7.82 -14.59
CA ARG A 29 -8.20 -9.06 -14.84
C ARG A 29 -9.11 -8.89 -16.04
N LEU A 30 -8.59 -9.20 -17.23
CA LEU A 30 -9.30 -9.02 -18.51
C LEU A 30 -10.58 -9.85 -18.60
N GLU A 31 -10.65 -10.98 -17.91
CA GLU A 31 -11.84 -11.82 -17.83
C GLU A 31 -13.05 -11.15 -17.18
N LEU A 32 -12.83 -10.02 -16.48
CA LEU A 32 -13.88 -9.19 -15.88
C LEU A 32 -14.38 -8.07 -16.81
N ILE A 33 -13.83 -7.95 -18.04
CA ILE A 33 -14.35 -7.04 -19.08
C ILE A 33 -15.54 -7.71 -19.75
N GLU A 34 -16.77 -7.23 -19.55
CA GLU A 34 -17.99 -7.92 -20.00
C GLU A 34 -18.09 -7.97 -21.53
N ASN A 35 -17.72 -6.87 -22.19
CA ASN A 35 -17.74 -6.79 -23.64
C ASN A 35 -16.60 -7.64 -24.24
N ARG A 36 -16.96 -8.79 -24.82
CA ARG A 36 -16.02 -9.74 -25.40
C ARG A 36 -15.13 -9.14 -26.50
N ALA A 37 -15.70 -8.37 -27.43
CA ALA A 37 -14.91 -7.77 -28.51
C ALA A 37 -13.91 -6.74 -27.96
N LEU A 38 -14.30 -5.99 -26.93
CA LEU A 38 -13.43 -5.04 -26.25
C LEU A 38 -12.33 -5.74 -25.46
N ARG A 39 -12.65 -6.87 -24.80
CA ARG A 39 -11.68 -7.73 -24.12
C ARG A 39 -10.63 -8.28 -25.09
N GLU A 40 -11.05 -8.86 -26.21
CA GLU A 40 -10.15 -9.39 -27.24
C GLU A 40 -9.25 -8.27 -27.82
N ARG A 41 -9.79 -7.05 -27.99
CA ARG A 41 -9.01 -5.88 -28.39
C ARG A 41 -7.98 -5.48 -27.32
N ALA A 42 -8.36 -5.46 -26.04
CA ALA A 42 -7.45 -5.16 -24.93
C ALA A 42 -6.30 -6.17 -24.83
N GLU A 43 -6.60 -7.46 -24.96
CA GLU A 43 -5.62 -8.54 -24.99
C GLU A 43 -4.61 -8.34 -26.14
N ALA A 44 -5.10 -8.04 -27.36
CA ALA A 44 -4.26 -7.82 -28.52
C ALA A 44 -3.33 -6.60 -28.38
N ILE A 45 -3.80 -5.53 -27.72
CA ILE A 45 -2.98 -4.33 -27.44
C ILE A 45 -1.89 -4.67 -26.43
N LEU A 46 -2.26 -5.31 -25.31
CA LEU A 46 -1.32 -5.66 -24.24
C LEU A 46 -0.25 -6.66 -24.72
N ALA A 47 -0.63 -7.65 -25.53
CA ALA A 47 0.29 -8.68 -26.03
C ALA A 47 1.42 -8.15 -26.93
N ARG A 48 1.23 -7.00 -27.59
CA ARG A 48 2.23 -6.39 -28.48
C ARG A 48 3.26 -5.53 -27.75
N ARG A 49 2.98 -5.20 -26.50
CA ARG A 49 3.71 -4.21 -25.72
C ARG A 49 4.92 -4.82 -25.04
N LYS A 50 6.00 -4.03 -24.94
CA LYS A 50 7.18 -4.35 -24.13
C LYS A 50 7.43 -3.19 -23.18
N ILE A 51 7.15 -3.40 -21.89
CA ILE A 51 7.25 -2.33 -20.87
C ILE A 51 8.65 -2.18 -20.27
N PHE A 52 9.52 -3.18 -20.44
CA PHE A 52 10.90 -3.15 -19.99
C PHE A 52 11.83 -2.86 -21.17
N THR A 53 12.84 -2.03 -20.94
CA THR A 53 13.90 -1.84 -21.93
C THR A 53 14.69 -3.14 -22.10
N PRO A 54 15.27 -3.41 -23.28
CA PRO A 54 16.13 -4.57 -23.48
C PRO A 54 17.31 -4.62 -22.50
N ARG A 55 17.86 -3.46 -22.12
CA ARG A 55 18.98 -3.37 -21.17
C ARG A 55 18.55 -3.68 -19.74
N CYS A 56 17.36 -3.23 -19.31
CA CYS A 56 16.78 -3.60 -18.02
C CYS A 56 16.68 -5.14 -17.88
N LEU A 57 16.14 -5.81 -18.90
CA LEU A 57 16.02 -7.27 -18.91
C LEU A 57 17.40 -7.98 -18.89
N ALA A 58 18.38 -7.45 -19.62
CA ALA A 58 19.73 -7.99 -19.62
C ALA A 58 20.42 -7.86 -18.25
N LEU A 59 20.21 -6.74 -17.55
CA LEU A 59 20.74 -6.51 -16.21
C LEU A 59 20.07 -7.43 -15.17
N ILE A 60 18.76 -7.69 -15.29
CA ILE A 60 18.07 -8.68 -14.44
C ILE A 60 18.70 -10.06 -14.61
N ALA A 61 18.86 -10.52 -15.87
CA ALA A 61 19.47 -11.81 -16.14
C ALA A 61 20.93 -11.91 -15.65
N GLN A 62 21.68 -10.82 -15.74
CA GLN A 62 23.04 -10.75 -15.18
C GLN A 62 23.01 -10.91 -13.65
N TYR A 63 22.14 -10.19 -12.95
CA TYR A 63 22.00 -10.31 -11.49
C TYR A 63 21.60 -11.71 -11.06
N GLU A 64 20.68 -12.36 -11.78
CA GLU A 64 20.25 -13.73 -11.49
C GLU A 64 21.39 -14.74 -11.68
N ALA A 65 22.29 -14.52 -12.64
CA ALA A 65 23.44 -15.39 -12.90
C ALA A 65 24.60 -15.17 -11.91
N GLU A 66 24.87 -13.93 -11.53
CA GLU A 66 26.04 -13.53 -10.74
C GLU A 66 25.74 -13.41 -9.24
N GLY A 67 24.48 -13.16 -8.88
CA GLY A 67 24.01 -12.98 -7.49
C GLY A 67 24.30 -11.61 -6.88
N GLU A 68 24.99 -10.73 -7.59
CA GLU A 68 25.31 -9.38 -7.14
C GLU A 68 25.47 -8.40 -8.32
N PHE A 69 25.43 -7.11 -8.02
CA PHE A 69 25.77 -6.05 -8.97
C PHE A 69 27.01 -5.29 -8.52
N THR A 70 27.82 -4.83 -9.46
CA THR A 70 28.75 -3.74 -9.18
C THR A 70 27.97 -2.44 -8.94
N SER A 71 28.61 -1.44 -8.34
CA SER A 71 27.99 -0.11 -8.19
C SER A 71 27.65 0.56 -9.53
N ALA A 72 28.35 0.20 -10.62
CA ALA A 72 28.05 0.72 -11.94
C ALA A 72 26.78 0.07 -12.51
N ASP A 73 26.69 -1.27 -12.45
CA ASP A 73 25.52 -2.02 -12.92
C ASP A 73 24.26 -1.62 -12.16
N ALA A 74 24.36 -1.46 -10.83
CA ALA A 74 23.22 -1.04 -10.01
C ALA A 74 22.71 0.36 -10.40
N ARG A 75 23.60 1.30 -10.72
CA ARG A 75 23.21 2.65 -11.18
C ARG A 75 22.55 2.60 -12.56
N GLU A 76 23.09 1.81 -13.47
CA GLU A 76 22.52 1.62 -14.80
C GLU A 76 21.14 0.96 -14.70
N PHE A 77 21.01 -0.08 -13.87
CA PHE A 77 19.75 -0.77 -13.63
C PHE A 77 18.66 0.16 -13.12
N VAL A 78 18.98 1.08 -12.19
CA VAL A 78 18.02 2.09 -11.72
C VAL A 78 17.55 3.01 -12.84
N GLN A 79 18.44 3.45 -13.74
CA GLN A 79 18.05 4.30 -14.86
C GLN A 79 17.16 3.55 -15.86
N GLU A 80 17.53 2.32 -16.21
CA GLU A 80 16.80 1.50 -17.17
C GLU A 80 15.43 1.04 -16.64
N ALA A 81 15.34 0.71 -15.34
CA ALA A 81 14.07 0.37 -14.70
C ALA A 81 13.15 1.58 -14.57
N LEU A 82 13.69 2.80 -14.41
CA LEU A 82 12.89 4.02 -14.30
C LEU A 82 12.09 4.31 -15.59
N GLU A 83 12.60 3.91 -16.76
CA GLU A 83 11.89 4.08 -18.04
C GLU A 83 10.58 3.29 -18.09
N THR A 84 10.46 2.17 -17.38
CA THR A 84 9.20 1.40 -17.30
C THR A 84 8.06 2.19 -16.66
N PHE A 85 8.37 3.12 -15.76
CA PHE A 85 7.39 3.90 -14.97
C PHE A 85 7.23 5.34 -15.46
N ARG A 86 7.94 5.74 -16.52
CA ARG A 86 7.88 7.09 -17.07
C ARG A 86 6.50 7.36 -17.67
N TRP A 87 5.98 8.57 -17.44
CA TRP A 87 4.74 9.01 -18.08
C TRP A 87 4.97 9.32 -19.56
N HIS A 88 4.09 8.80 -20.41
CA HIS A 88 4.07 9.10 -21.84
C HIS A 88 2.71 9.69 -22.21
N ARG A 89 2.72 10.89 -22.79
CA ARG A 89 1.48 11.57 -23.22
C ARG A 89 0.82 10.89 -24.42
N GLN A 90 1.58 10.13 -25.21
CA GLN A 90 1.09 9.47 -26.41
C GLN A 90 0.50 8.09 -26.07
N ALA A 91 -0.80 7.94 -26.32
CA ALA A 91 -1.48 6.67 -26.25
C ALA A 91 -1.05 5.75 -27.42
N THR A 92 -1.13 4.44 -27.19
CA THR A 92 -0.80 3.40 -28.17
C THR A 92 -1.99 2.98 -29.01
N VAL A 93 -3.12 3.68 -28.89
CA VAL A 93 -4.41 3.37 -29.52
C VAL A 93 -5.02 4.62 -30.14
N ASP A 94 -5.98 4.42 -31.04
CA ASP A 94 -6.86 5.48 -31.55
C ASP A 94 -7.84 5.99 -30.48
N GLU A 95 -8.41 7.17 -30.73
CA GLU A 95 -9.34 7.84 -29.81
C GLU A 95 -10.60 7.00 -29.54
N GLU A 96 -11.17 6.36 -30.56
CA GLU A 96 -12.37 5.52 -30.44
C GLU A 96 -12.13 4.36 -29.47
N THR A 97 -10.99 3.67 -29.61
CA THR A 97 -10.55 2.60 -28.71
C THR A 97 -10.42 3.10 -27.29
N TYR A 98 -9.73 4.24 -27.11
CA TYR A 98 -9.52 4.82 -25.78
C TYR A 98 -10.86 5.10 -25.11
N HIS A 99 -11.81 5.70 -25.83
CA HIS A 99 -13.14 6.00 -25.27
C HIS A 99 -13.99 4.75 -25.03
N ALA A 100 -13.86 3.69 -25.82
CA ALA A 100 -14.48 2.40 -25.52
C ALA A 100 -13.89 1.79 -24.24
N LEU A 101 -12.55 1.76 -24.17
CA LEU A 101 -11.69 1.59 -23.00
C LEU A 101 -12.26 2.20 -21.72
N HIS A 102 -12.40 3.51 -21.82
CA HIS A 102 -12.67 4.41 -20.71
C HIS A 102 -14.11 4.29 -20.22
N ARG A 103 -15.06 4.09 -21.14
CA ARG A 103 -16.49 3.88 -20.83
C ARG A 103 -16.72 2.56 -20.10
N GLU A 104 -15.97 1.51 -20.44
CA GLU A 104 -16.02 0.25 -19.70
C GLU A 104 -15.53 0.46 -18.26
N HIS A 105 -14.31 0.99 -18.12
CA HIS A 105 -13.77 1.38 -16.82
C HIS A 105 -12.51 2.23 -17.01
N ARG A 106 -12.39 3.40 -16.38
CA ARG A 106 -11.23 4.29 -16.63
C ARG A 106 -9.87 3.65 -16.25
N LEU A 107 -9.84 2.73 -15.28
CA LEU A 107 -8.66 1.88 -15.01
C LEU A 107 -8.23 1.03 -16.21
N ILE A 108 -9.17 0.44 -16.95
CA ILE A 108 -8.83 -0.39 -18.12
C ILE A 108 -8.14 0.49 -19.16
N ALA A 109 -8.68 1.68 -19.45
CA ALA A 109 -8.03 2.63 -20.35
C ALA A 109 -6.64 3.06 -19.86
N ASP A 110 -6.48 3.35 -18.57
CA ASP A 110 -5.18 3.73 -17.96
C ASP A 110 -4.11 2.63 -18.12
N VAL A 111 -4.50 1.36 -18.02
CA VAL A 111 -3.56 0.23 -18.16
C VAL A 111 -3.29 -0.10 -19.63
N VAL A 112 -4.33 -0.18 -20.46
CA VAL A 112 -4.27 -0.75 -21.82
C VAL A 112 -3.74 0.26 -22.84
N CYS A 113 -4.06 1.55 -22.69
CA CYS A 113 -3.88 2.53 -23.77
C CYS A 113 -2.50 3.20 -23.80
N PHE A 114 -1.59 2.89 -22.88
CA PHE A 114 -0.31 3.60 -22.73
C PHE A 114 0.91 2.70 -23.01
N PRO A 115 2.12 3.27 -23.24
CA PRO A 115 3.34 2.49 -23.53
C PRO A 115 4.02 1.85 -22.29
N GLY A 116 3.97 2.49 -21.11
CA GLY A 116 4.54 1.99 -19.83
C GLY A 116 3.54 1.93 -18.67
N CYS A 117 3.88 1.26 -17.57
CA CYS A 117 3.05 1.25 -16.36
C CYS A 117 3.40 2.46 -15.50
N HIS A 118 2.98 3.64 -15.96
CA HIS A 118 3.32 4.90 -15.32
C HIS A 118 2.92 4.95 -13.84
N ILE A 119 3.66 5.74 -13.07
CA ILE A 119 3.36 5.98 -11.66
C ILE A 119 1.94 6.52 -11.50
N ASN A 120 1.07 5.78 -10.80
CA ASN A 120 -0.27 6.26 -10.46
C ASN A 120 -0.17 7.44 -9.48
N HIS A 121 0.57 7.25 -8.38
CA HIS A 121 0.91 8.27 -7.38
C HIS A 121 2.21 7.86 -6.66
N LEU A 122 2.88 8.82 -6.02
CA LEU A 122 3.96 8.57 -5.05
C LEU A 122 3.55 9.18 -3.72
N THR A 123 3.44 8.33 -2.69
CA THR A 123 2.88 8.71 -1.39
C THR A 123 4.00 8.94 -0.38
N PRO A 124 4.24 10.19 0.09
CA PRO A 124 5.13 10.43 1.21
C PRO A 124 4.48 10.05 2.54
N ARG A 125 5.32 9.80 3.54
CA ARG A 125 4.88 9.55 4.92
C ARG A 125 4.86 10.85 5.72
N THR A 126 3.75 11.12 6.41
CA THR A 126 3.65 12.16 7.46
C THR A 126 3.50 11.55 8.85
N LEU A 127 3.82 12.33 9.88
CA LEU A 127 3.55 12.00 11.28
C LEU A 127 2.17 12.46 11.74
N ASP A 128 1.62 13.50 11.10
CA ASP A 128 0.31 14.08 11.40
C ASP A 128 -0.42 14.41 10.09
N ILE A 129 -1.32 13.52 9.67
CA ILE A 129 -2.10 13.68 8.45
C ILE A 129 -3.15 14.77 8.56
N ASP A 130 -3.70 15.01 9.76
CA ASP A 130 -4.70 16.05 9.98
C ASP A 130 -4.05 17.43 9.79
N ARG A 131 -2.83 17.60 10.33
CA ARG A 131 -2.05 18.83 10.13
C ARG A 131 -1.69 19.05 8.67
N VAL A 132 -1.23 18.01 7.97
CA VAL A 132 -0.91 18.12 6.53
C VAL A 132 -2.16 18.48 5.72
N GLN A 133 -3.29 17.80 5.95
CA GLN A 133 -4.54 18.09 5.25
C GLN A 133 -5.00 19.55 5.46
N SER A 134 -4.85 20.08 6.68
CA SER A 134 -5.18 21.49 6.98
C SER A 134 -4.31 22.51 6.22
N LEU A 135 -3.06 22.15 5.92
CA LEU A 135 -2.08 23.02 5.26
C LEU A 135 -2.09 22.91 3.73
N MET A 136 -2.65 21.83 3.19
CA MET A 136 -2.69 21.58 1.74
C MET A 136 -3.34 22.75 0.96
N PRO A 137 -4.50 23.33 1.37
CA PRO A 137 -5.09 24.47 0.67
C PRO A 137 -4.20 25.71 0.64
N GLU A 138 -3.44 25.97 1.72
CA GLU A 138 -2.48 27.09 1.79
C GLU A 138 -1.33 26.92 0.79
N CYS A 139 -1.07 25.68 0.35
CA CYS A 139 -0.08 25.33 -0.66
C CYS A 139 -0.68 25.08 -2.05
N GLY A 140 -1.95 25.43 -2.28
CA GLY A 140 -2.63 25.26 -3.57
C GLY A 140 -3.03 23.81 -3.89
N ILE A 141 -3.06 22.93 -2.89
CA ILE A 141 -3.50 21.54 -3.02
C ILE A 141 -4.91 21.44 -2.42
N GLU A 142 -5.88 20.96 -3.18
CA GLU A 142 -7.24 20.71 -2.68
C GLU A 142 -7.37 19.22 -2.29
N PRO A 143 -7.26 18.87 -0.98
CA PRO A 143 -7.42 17.50 -0.55
C PRO A 143 -8.88 17.10 -0.57
N LYS A 144 -9.11 15.80 -0.72
CA LYS A 144 -10.40 15.24 -0.34
C LYS A 144 -10.59 15.43 1.16
N ALA A 145 -11.81 15.80 1.53
CA ALA A 145 -12.14 15.96 2.94
C ALA A 145 -12.24 14.62 3.69
N LEU A 146 -12.38 13.48 2.99
CA LEU A 146 -12.36 12.16 3.61
C LEU A 146 -10.91 11.69 3.83
N ILE A 147 -10.61 11.27 5.06
CA ILE A 147 -9.42 10.49 5.42
C ILE A 147 -9.85 9.04 5.58
N GLU A 148 -9.24 8.15 4.80
CA GLU A 148 -9.41 6.70 4.91
C GLU A 148 -8.58 6.14 6.05
N GLY A 149 -9.04 5.04 6.66
CA GLY A 149 -8.38 4.39 7.80
C GLY A 149 -9.12 4.61 9.12
N PRO A 150 -8.48 4.31 10.27
CA PRO A 150 -9.05 4.62 11.58
C PRO A 150 -9.17 6.15 11.79
N PRO A 151 -9.96 6.60 12.77
CA PRO A 151 -10.00 8.00 13.15
C PRO A 151 -8.66 8.41 13.79
N ARG A 152 -8.52 9.69 14.14
CA ARG A 152 -7.37 10.18 14.91
C ARG A 152 -7.27 9.46 16.27
N ARG A 153 -6.04 9.09 16.64
CA ARG A 153 -5.70 8.30 17.82
C ARG A 153 -4.37 8.74 18.41
N GLU A 154 -4.19 8.57 19.71
CA GLU A 154 -2.92 8.77 20.40
C GLU A 154 -1.90 7.69 20.02
N VAL A 155 -2.35 6.44 19.84
CA VAL A 155 -1.56 5.35 19.27
C VAL A 155 -2.14 4.96 17.91
N PRO A 156 -1.62 5.53 16.81
CA PRO A 156 -2.09 5.23 15.47
C PRO A 156 -1.97 3.74 15.17
N ILE A 157 -2.98 3.16 14.51
CA ILE A 157 -3.02 1.76 14.07
C ILE A 157 -3.12 1.70 12.55
N LEU A 158 -2.57 0.66 11.93
CA LEU A 158 -2.54 0.50 10.47
C LEU A 158 -1.99 1.76 9.77
N LEU A 159 -2.78 2.39 8.91
CA LEU A 159 -2.45 3.68 8.33
C LEU A 159 -3.71 4.53 8.14
N ARG A 160 -3.52 5.84 8.04
CA ARG A 160 -4.50 6.83 7.58
C ARG A 160 -4.00 7.45 6.29
N GLN A 161 -4.89 7.75 5.34
CA GLN A 161 -4.49 8.33 4.06
C GLN A 161 -5.58 9.23 3.46
N THR A 162 -5.18 10.14 2.57
CA THR A 162 -6.12 10.92 1.75
C THR A 162 -5.49 11.26 0.41
N SER A 163 -6.33 11.48 -0.60
CA SER A 163 -5.91 11.82 -1.97
C SER A 163 -6.30 13.25 -2.35
N PHE A 164 -5.63 13.78 -3.37
CA PHE A 164 -5.88 15.09 -3.93
C PHE A 164 -5.66 15.07 -5.44
N LYS A 165 -6.32 15.96 -6.17
CA LYS A 165 -6.04 16.14 -7.60
C LYS A 165 -4.71 16.88 -7.74
N ALA A 166 -3.72 16.25 -8.39
CA ALA A 166 -2.38 16.81 -8.50
C ALA A 166 -2.18 17.57 -9.81
N LEU A 167 -2.46 16.94 -10.96
CA LEU A 167 -2.30 17.54 -12.29
C LEU A 167 -3.36 17.02 -13.25
N GLU A 168 -3.68 17.82 -14.27
CA GLU A 168 -4.35 17.34 -15.48
C GLU A 168 -3.35 17.26 -16.62
N GLU A 169 -3.21 16.08 -17.21
CA GLU A 169 -2.30 15.88 -18.34
C GLU A 169 -3.09 15.60 -19.62
N PRO A 170 -2.71 16.22 -20.76
CA PRO A 170 -3.32 15.92 -22.04
C PRO A 170 -2.86 14.54 -22.52
N VAL A 171 -3.82 13.74 -22.99
CA VAL A 171 -3.57 12.49 -23.70
C VAL A 171 -3.59 12.76 -25.20
N MET A 172 -2.61 12.25 -25.94
CA MET A 172 -2.52 12.40 -27.40
C MET A 172 -2.72 11.04 -28.06
N PHE A 173 -3.61 10.95 -29.04
CA PHE A 173 -3.89 9.71 -29.76
C PHE A 173 -3.04 9.59 -31.03
N ALA A 174 -2.83 8.36 -31.49
CA ALA A 174 -2.11 8.12 -32.73
C ALA A 174 -2.91 8.66 -33.93
N GLY A 175 -2.44 9.75 -34.54
CA GLY A 175 -2.99 10.28 -35.81
C GLY A 175 -3.66 11.65 -35.77
N GLU A 176 -3.90 12.28 -34.61
CA GLU A 176 -4.59 13.59 -34.52
C GLU A 176 -4.06 14.53 -33.43
N HIS A 177 -4.41 15.83 -33.54
CA HIS A 177 -4.07 16.89 -32.59
C HIS A 177 -5.27 17.30 -31.74
N ARG A 178 -5.34 16.74 -30.52
CA ARG A 178 -6.05 17.13 -29.27
C ARG A 178 -6.86 15.96 -28.71
N GLY A 179 -6.32 15.27 -27.72
CA GLY A 179 -7.09 14.29 -26.94
C GLY A 179 -7.50 14.83 -25.57
N THR A 180 -8.23 13.97 -24.84
CA THR A 180 -8.84 14.25 -23.53
C THR A 180 -7.83 14.55 -22.40
N HIS A 181 -8.33 15.00 -21.24
CA HIS A 181 -7.54 15.16 -20.02
C HIS A 181 -7.64 13.91 -19.13
N SER A 182 -6.50 13.40 -18.68
CA SER A 182 -6.45 12.46 -17.56
C SER A 182 -6.01 13.20 -16.30
N ALA A 183 -6.76 13.02 -15.21
CA ALA A 183 -6.39 13.57 -13.91
C ALA A 183 -5.42 12.61 -13.20
N ARG A 184 -4.26 13.13 -12.80
CA ARG A 184 -3.34 12.45 -11.89
C ARG A 184 -3.62 12.89 -10.47
N PHE A 185 -3.57 11.92 -9.58
CA PHE A 185 -3.85 12.14 -8.17
C PHE A 185 -2.56 12.00 -7.37
N GLY A 186 -2.43 12.84 -6.35
CA GLY A 186 -1.44 12.67 -5.31
C GLY A 186 -2.09 12.03 -4.09
N GLU A 187 -1.27 11.50 -3.21
CA GLU A 187 -1.70 10.86 -1.97
C GLU A 187 -0.72 11.18 -0.86
N ILE A 188 -1.21 11.16 0.38
CA ILE A 188 -0.41 11.30 1.61
C ILE A 188 -0.84 10.22 2.60
N GLU A 189 0.10 9.64 3.34
CA GLU A 189 -0.19 8.63 4.36
C GLU A 189 0.47 8.91 5.71
N GLN A 190 -0.19 8.51 6.79
CA GLN A 190 0.36 8.39 8.14
C GLN A 190 0.30 6.93 8.58
N ARG A 191 1.45 6.37 8.94
CA ARG A 191 1.59 4.96 9.33
C ARG A 191 1.66 4.80 10.84
N GLY A 192 0.77 3.96 11.37
CA GLY A 192 0.71 3.53 12.75
C GLY A 192 1.31 2.14 12.96
N VAL A 193 0.87 1.47 14.03
CA VAL A 193 1.32 0.14 14.41
C VAL A 193 0.63 -0.96 13.61
N ALA A 194 1.38 -2.01 13.27
CA ALA A 194 0.87 -3.23 12.67
C ALA A 194 -0.02 -4.00 13.68
N LEU A 195 -1.17 -4.47 13.22
CA LEU A 195 -2.12 -5.21 14.05
C LEU A 195 -1.88 -6.72 13.98
N THR A 196 -2.19 -7.42 15.07
CA THR A 196 -2.33 -8.88 15.07
C THR A 196 -3.63 -9.27 14.34
N PRO A 197 -3.85 -10.56 14.01
CA PRO A 197 -5.15 -11.01 13.50
C PRO A 197 -6.32 -10.62 14.42
N LYS A 198 -6.12 -10.66 15.75
CA LYS A 198 -7.11 -10.24 16.75
C LYS A 198 -7.38 -8.72 16.67
N GLY A 199 -6.33 -7.91 16.60
CA GLY A 199 -6.47 -6.46 16.44
C GLY A 199 -7.13 -6.09 15.13
N ARG A 200 -6.80 -6.81 14.05
CA ARG A 200 -7.40 -6.58 12.74
C ARG A 200 -8.88 -6.95 12.71
N ALA A 201 -9.28 -8.07 13.32
CA ALA A 201 -10.68 -8.44 13.45
C ALA A 201 -11.49 -7.41 14.27
N LEU A 202 -10.88 -6.80 15.29
CA LEU A 202 -11.48 -5.67 16.03
C LEU A 202 -11.63 -4.44 15.12
N TYR A 203 -10.57 -4.06 14.42
CA TYR A 203 -10.59 -2.95 13.47
C TYR A 203 -11.69 -3.12 12.41
N ASP A 204 -11.75 -4.28 11.74
CA ASP A 204 -12.70 -4.54 10.65
C ASP A 204 -14.15 -4.50 11.16
N ARG A 205 -14.42 -5.02 12.37
CA ARG A 205 -15.75 -4.96 13.00
C ARG A 205 -16.18 -3.53 13.30
N LEU A 206 -15.29 -2.72 13.87
CA LEU A 206 -15.58 -1.33 14.21
C LEU A 206 -15.75 -0.48 12.94
N LEU A 207 -14.93 -0.70 11.92
CA LEU A 207 -15.08 -0.03 10.63
C LEU A 207 -16.41 -0.40 9.96
N GLN A 208 -16.83 -1.66 10.04
CA GLN A 208 -18.14 -2.09 9.54
C GLN A 208 -19.29 -1.45 10.33
N ALA A 209 -19.18 -1.35 11.65
CA ALA A 209 -20.18 -0.73 12.51
C ALA A 209 -20.34 0.78 12.26
N ALA A 210 -19.23 1.48 11.99
CA ALA A 210 -19.25 2.91 11.64
C ALA A 210 -19.90 3.21 10.28
N GLY A 211 -19.98 2.20 9.39
CA GLY A 211 -20.60 2.32 8.08
C GLY A 211 -19.94 3.38 7.18
N THR A 212 -20.70 3.91 6.23
CA THR A 212 -20.28 5.03 5.36
C THR A 212 -21.14 6.24 5.67
N GLY A 213 -20.55 7.32 6.16
CA GLY A 213 -21.27 8.57 6.38
C GLY A 213 -21.53 9.33 5.09
N LYS A 214 -22.57 10.18 5.09
CA LYS A 214 -22.93 11.04 3.94
C LYS A 214 -22.15 12.36 3.92
N ASP A 215 -21.66 12.81 5.08
CA ASP A 215 -20.83 14.00 5.23
C ASP A 215 -19.59 13.67 6.07
N ASN A 216 -18.48 14.34 5.79
CA ASN A 216 -17.18 13.98 6.38
C ASN A 216 -17.09 14.29 7.87
N LEU A 217 -17.72 15.38 8.34
CA LEU A 217 -17.60 15.79 9.73
C LEU A 217 -18.35 14.83 10.65
N SER A 218 -19.61 14.52 10.33
CA SER A 218 -20.42 13.57 11.09
C SER A 218 -19.87 12.16 10.97
N HIS A 219 -19.34 11.78 9.80
CA HIS A 219 -18.70 10.48 9.63
C HIS A 219 -17.47 10.32 10.52
N GLN A 220 -16.58 11.33 10.58
CA GLN A 220 -15.39 11.26 11.42
C GLN A 220 -15.74 11.28 12.92
N GLN A 221 -16.74 12.06 13.33
CA GLN A 221 -17.23 12.04 14.71
C GLN A 221 -17.78 10.67 15.09
N HIS A 222 -18.67 10.11 14.25
CA HIS A 222 -19.23 8.78 14.48
C HIS A 222 -18.14 7.68 14.45
N LEU A 223 -17.20 7.78 13.52
CA LEU A 223 -16.06 6.87 13.43
C LEU A 223 -15.23 6.92 14.72
N GLN A 224 -15.00 8.12 15.29
CA GLN A 224 -14.29 8.28 16.55
C GLN A 224 -15.04 7.71 17.75
N GLU A 225 -16.36 7.88 17.80
CA GLU A 225 -17.22 7.26 18.82
C GLU A 225 -17.15 5.73 18.76
N VAL A 226 -17.33 5.14 17.58
CA VAL A 226 -17.29 3.68 17.40
C VAL A 226 -15.90 3.13 17.73
N PHE A 227 -14.83 3.81 17.34
CA PHE A 227 -13.46 3.39 17.63
C PHE A 227 -13.00 3.64 19.08
N SER A 228 -13.83 4.25 19.93
CA SER A 228 -13.55 4.34 21.37
C SER A 228 -13.45 2.96 22.04
N GLU A 229 -14.05 1.92 21.44
CA GLU A 229 -13.88 0.52 21.86
C GLU A 229 -12.47 -0.03 21.58
N PHE A 230 -11.70 0.59 20.67
CA PHE A 230 -10.34 0.15 20.37
C PHE A 230 -9.35 0.80 21.35
N PRO A 231 -8.60 0.03 22.18
CA PRO A 231 -7.74 0.60 23.21
C PRO A 231 -6.67 1.54 22.66
N ASP A 232 -6.58 2.76 23.20
CA ASP A 232 -5.67 3.81 22.70
C ASP A 232 -4.44 4.03 23.60
N SER A 233 -3.86 2.93 24.08
CA SER A 233 -2.59 2.95 24.80
C SER A 233 -1.73 1.76 24.41
N GLU A 234 -0.42 1.98 24.26
CA GLU A 234 0.52 0.91 23.90
C GLU A 234 0.48 -0.25 24.91
N PHE A 235 0.24 0.06 26.18
CA PHE A 235 0.06 -0.93 27.24
C PHE A 235 -1.12 -1.87 26.96
N LEU A 236 -2.32 -1.32 26.75
CA LEU A 236 -3.52 -2.14 26.52
C LEU A 236 -3.44 -2.89 25.20
N LEU A 237 -2.86 -2.27 24.15
CA LEU A 237 -2.65 -2.92 22.87
C LEU A 237 -1.75 -4.16 22.99
N ARG A 238 -0.67 -4.06 23.76
CA ARG A 238 0.23 -5.18 24.04
C ARG A 238 -0.44 -6.23 24.92
N GLN A 239 -1.02 -5.81 26.06
CA GLN A 239 -1.63 -6.71 27.03
C GLN A 239 -2.76 -7.54 26.40
N GLN A 240 -3.56 -6.94 25.52
CA GLN A 240 -4.66 -7.61 24.85
C GLN A 240 -4.24 -8.33 23.55
N GLY A 241 -2.97 -8.25 23.15
CA GLY A 241 -2.44 -8.87 21.94
C GLY A 241 -3.09 -8.32 20.66
N LEU A 242 -3.31 -7.01 20.59
CA LEU A 242 -3.97 -6.34 19.47
C LEU A 242 -2.98 -5.79 18.43
N ALA A 243 -1.74 -5.49 18.84
CA ALA A 243 -0.72 -4.94 17.97
C ALA A 243 0.63 -5.62 18.19
N TRP A 244 1.51 -5.55 17.19
CA TRP A 244 2.85 -6.11 17.24
C TRP A 244 3.86 -5.12 17.81
N PHE A 245 4.76 -5.60 18.67
CA PHE A 245 5.79 -4.78 19.32
C PHE A 245 7.19 -5.36 19.14
N ARG A 246 8.17 -4.48 18.96
CA ARG A 246 9.59 -4.83 18.98
C ARG A 246 10.15 -4.55 20.38
N TYR A 247 10.76 -5.56 20.98
CA TYR A 247 11.35 -5.49 22.31
C TYR A 247 12.86 -5.26 22.20
N ARG A 248 13.38 -4.37 23.05
CA ARG A 248 14.82 -4.15 23.24
C ARG A 248 15.15 -3.99 24.71
N LEU A 249 16.31 -4.48 25.11
CA LEU A 249 16.84 -4.22 26.44
C LEU A 249 17.40 -2.80 26.51
N THR A 250 17.20 -2.14 27.65
CA THR A 250 17.89 -0.90 27.98
C THR A 250 19.29 -1.22 28.52
N PRO A 251 20.21 -0.24 28.62
CA PRO A 251 21.50 -0.47 29.27
C PRO A 251 21.36 -1.08 30.68
N THR A 252 20.35 -0.65 31.45
CA THR A 252 20.04 -1.23 32.76
C THR A 252 19.53 -2.67 32.64
N GLY A 253 18.66 -2.95 31.67
CA GLY A 253 18.18 -4.31 31.41
C GLY A 253 19.29 -5.26 31.03
N GLU A 254 20.30 -4.79 30.28
CA GLU A 254 21.45 -5.62 29.93
C GLU A 254 22.32 -6.01 31.11
N ALA A 255 22.52 -5.10 32.07
CA ALA A 255 23.19 -5.43 33.33
C ALA A 255 22.44 -6.51 34.14
N HIS A 256 21.13 -6.63 33.95
CA HIS A 256 20.27 -7.59 34.66
C HIS A 256 19.82 -8.76 33.79
N ARG A 257 20.43 -9.00 32.62
CA ARG A 257 20.00 -9.99 31.63
C ARG A 257 19.82 -11.41 32.20
N GLN A 258 20.61 -11.77 33.21
CA GLN A 258 20.52 -13.07 33.89
C GLN A 258 19.22 -13.27 34.70
N ALA A 259 18.49 -12.19 35.00
CA ALA A 259 17.22 -12.22 35.72
C ALA A 259 16.02 -12.60 34.82
N PHE A 260 16.22 -12.64 33.50
CA PHE A 260 15.17 -12.88 32.51
C PHE A 260 15.02 -14.39 32.28
N ARG A 261 13.79 -14.83 32.05
CA ARG A 261 13.47 -16.21 31.66
C ARG A 261 12.59 -16.21 30.40
N PRO A 262 12.76 -17.20 29.51
CA PRO A 262 11.83 -17.41 28.41
C PRO A 262 10.41 -17.57 28.93
N GLY A 263 9.46 -16.85 28.33
CA GLY A 263 8.06 -16.82 28.74
C GLY A 263 7.71 -15.79 29.82
N ASP A 264 8.68 -15.02 30.34
CA ASP A 264 8.41 -13.90 31.25
C ASP A 264 7.46 -12.89 30.59
N ASP A 265 6.51 -12.38 31.38
CA ASP A 265 5.71 -11.23 30.97
C ASP A 265 6.65 -10.02 30.81
N PRO A 266 6.71 -9.37 29.62
CA PRO A 266 7.53 -8.18 29.45
C PRO A 266 7.04 -6.99 30.28
N GLN A 267 5.79 -6.96 30.75
CA GLN A 267 5.21 -5.79 31.41
C GLN A 267 5.97 -5.34 32.67
N PRO A 268 6.24 -6.21 33.68
CA PRO A 268 7.04 -5.81 34.85
C PRO A 268 8.46 -5.35 34.48
N LEU A 269 9.04 -5.90 33.42
CA LEU A 269 10.38 -5.55 32.94
C LEU A 269 10.38 -4.17 32.26
N ILE A 270 9.28 -3.81 31.58
CA ILE A 270 9.06 -2.48 31.03
C ILE A 270 8.87 -1.45 32.14
N GLU A 271 8.08 -1.75 33.17
CA GLU A 271 7.85 -0.86 34.31
C GLU A 271 9.14 -0.58 35.11
N ARG A 272 10.03 -1.56 35.22
CA ARG A 272 11.37 -1.40 35.80
C ARG A 272 12.34 -0.63 34.90
N GLY A 273 11.96 -0.32 33.66
CA GLY A 273 12.81 0.32 32.66
C GLY A 273 13.94 -0.59 32.14
N TRP A 274 13.79 -1.91 32.26
CA TRP A 274 14.77 -2.88 31.77
C TRP A 274 14.53 -3.26 30.30
N VAL A 275 13.26 -3.27 29.89
CA VAL A 275 12.83 -3.53 28.51
C VAL A 275 12.09 -2.31 27.99
N VAL A 276 12.24 -2.02 26.70
CA VAL A 276 11.36 -1.10 25.98
C VAL A 276 10.64 -1.89 24.90
N ALA A 277 9.32 -1.77 24.87
CA ALA A 277 8.49 -2.23 23.76
C ALA A 277 8.21 -1.05 22.83
N GLN A 278 8.54 -1.18 21.55
CA GLN A 278 8.29 -0.17 20.52
C GLN A 278 7.27 -0.71 19.53
N PRO A 279 6.21 0.04 19.15
CA PRO A 279 5.26 -0.40 18.14
C PRO A 279 5.97 -0.76 16.82
N ILE A 280 5.65 -1.91 16.24
CA ILE A 280 6.13 -2.25 14.89
C ILE A 280 5.29 -1.48 13.87
N ILE A 281 5.92 -0.64 13.05
CA ILE A 281 5.23 0.17 12.05
C ILE A 281 4.54 -0.75 11.03
N TYR A 282 3.32 -0.39 10.65
CA TYR A 282 2.58 -1.07 9.59
C TYR A 282 3.17 -0.72 8.22
N GLU A 283 3.71 -1.73 7.55
CA GLU A 283 4.38 -1.60 6.26
C GLU A 283 3.49 -1.94 5.06
N ASP A 284 2.29 -2.47 5.28
CA ASP A 284 1.37 -2.85 4.21
C ASP A 284 0.34 -1.75 3.92
N PHE A 285 -0.80 -2.13 3.33
CA PHE A 285 -1.84 -1.23 2.83
C PHE A 285 -3.21 -1.64 3.37
N LEU A 286 -4.14 -0.69 3.51
CA LEU A 286 -5.50 -1.03 3.93
C LEU A 286 -6.16 -1.96 2.89
N PRO A 287 -6.92 -2.98 3.31
CA PRO A 287 -7.58 -3.93 2.41
C PRO A 287 -8.51 -3.26 1.39
N VAL A 288 -9.11 -2.13 1.75
CA VAL A 288 -10.06 -1.37 0.92
C VAL A 288 -9.37 -0.26 0.13
N SER A 289 -8.13 0.10 0.48
CA SER A 289 -7.39 1.19 -0.18
C SER A 289 -7.09 0.91 -1.65
N ALA A 290 -6.89 -0.34 -2.07
CA ALA A 290 -6.70 -0.61 -3.49
C ALA A 290 -7.96 -0.23 -4.30
N ALA A 291 -9.14 -0.65 -3.83
CA ALA A 291 -10.40 -0.30 -4.46
C ALA A 291 -10.78 1.17 -4.23
N GLY A 292 -10.47 1.71 -3.05
CA GLY A 292 -10.72 3.09 -2.61
C GLY A 292 -9.88 4.08 -3.39
N ILE A 293 -8.56 3.91 -3.50
CA ILE A 293 -7.67 4.73 -4.33
C ILE A 293 -8.15 4.73 -5.78
N PHE A 294 -8.46 3.57 -6.36
CA PHE A 294 -9.02 3.55 -7.71
C PHE A 294 -10.42 4.18 -7.78
N GLN A 295 -11.36 3.87 -6.88
CA GLN A 295 -12.69 4.51 -6.83
C GLN A 295 -12.59 6.02 -6.67
N SER A 296 -11.65 6.48 -5.84
CA SER A 296 -11.39 7.87 -5.50
C SER A 296 -10.74 8.60 -6.69
N ASN A 297 -9.86 7.96 -7.45
CA ASN A 297 -9.24 8.52 -8.66
C ASN A 297 -10.18 8.46 -9.88
N LEU A 298 -11.21 7.61 -9.82
CA LEU A 298 -12.07 7.28 -10.95
C LEU A 298 -13.50 7.83 -10.85
N GLY A 299 -13.93 8.33 -9.69
CA GLY A 299 -15.18 9.10 -9.52
C GLY A 299 -16.48 8.28 -9.51
N ASN A 300 -16.42 6.97 -9.21
CA ASN A 300 -17.59 6.08 -9.26
C ASN A 300 -18.24 5.82 -7.89
N GLU A 301 -19.57 5.68 -7.90
CA GLU A 301 -20.39 5.27 -6.77
C GLU A 301 -20.21 3.77 -6.38
N THR A 302 -20.48 3.50 -5.11
CA THR A 302 -20.37 2.22 -4.38
C THR A 302 -20.97 1.02 -5.12
N GLN A 303 -20.13 0.06 -5.53
CA GLN A 303 -20.57 -1.29 -5.91
C GLN A 303 -20.10 -2.35 -4.91
N ALA A 304 -20.94 -3.37 -4.74
CA ALA A 304 -20.82 -4.41 -3.72
C ALA A 304 -19.63 -5.36 -3.94
N ARG A 305 -19.15 -5.88 -2.81
CA ARG A 305 -17.89 -6.62 -2.63
C ARG A 305 -18.11 -8.12 -2.90
N SER A 306 -17.18 -8.77 -3.60
CA SER A 306 -17.02 -10.23 -3.53
C SER A 306 -15.55 -10.58 -3.24
N HIS A 307 -15.32 -11.47 -2.28
CA HIS A 307 -14.02 -12.11 -2.03
C HIS A 307 -14.08 -13.53 -2.60
N GLY A 308 -13.06 -13.95 -3.33
CA GLY A 308 -12.99 -15.31 -3.86
C GLY A 308 -11.57 -15.88 -3.77
N ASN A 309 -11.41 -17.00 -3.06
CA ASN A 309 -10.12 -17.73 -2.95
C ASN A 309 -9.55 -18.14 -4.31
N ALA A 310 -10.42 -18.42 -5.30
CA ALA A 310 -10.02 -18.70 -6.69
C ALA A 310 -9.22 -17.55 -7.35
N SER A 311 -9.32 -16.32 -6.83
CA SER A 311 -8.56 -15.18 -7.35
C SER A 311 -7.11 -15.11 -6.84
N ARG A 312 -6.79 -15.75 -5.71
CA ARG A 312 -5.42 -15.77 -5.14
C ARG A 312 -4.54 -16.76 -5.88
N GLU A 313 -5.01 -17.97 -6.11
CA GLU A 313 -4.26 -18.99 -6.86
C GLU A 313 -3.91 -18.50 -8.27
N ALA A 314 -4.88 -17.90 -8.96
CA ALA A 314 -4.66 -17.28 -10.27
C ALA A 314 -3.64 -16.13 -10.21
N PHE A 315 -3.65 -15.33 -9.13
CA PHE A 315 -2.68 -14.25 -8.93
C PHE A 315 -1.27 -14.78 -8.70
N GLU A 316 -1.09 -15.75 -7.80
CA GLU A 316 0.21 -16.34 -7.47
C GLU A 316 0.79 -17.11 -8.67
N ALA A 317 -0.07 -17.76 -9.47
CA ALA A 317 0.34 -18.37 -10.72
C ALA A 317 0.86 -17.33 -11.74
N ALA A 318 0.20 -16.18 -11.87
CA ALA A 318 0.65 -15.08 -12.73
C ALA A 318 1.91 -14.38 -12.20
N LEU A 319 2.06 -14.30 -10.87
CA LEU A 319 3.23 -13.73 -10.19
C LEU A 319 4.46 -14.66 -10.29
N GLY A 320 4.25 -15.97 -10.40
CA GLY A 320 5.30 -16.98 -10.44
C GLY A 320 5.77 -17.47 -9.06
N CYS A 321 5.18 -16.95 -7.98
CA CYS A 321 5.49 -17.36 -6.61
C CYS A 321 4.33 -17.02 -5.65
N PRO A 322 4.25 -17.67 -4.47
CA PRO A 322 3.24 -17.33 -3.46
C PRO A 322 3.49 -15.95 -2.84
N VAL A 323 2.43 -15.23 -2.49
CA VAL A 323 2.56 -14.00 -1.69
C VAL A 323 2.84 -14.35 -0.23
N GLN A 324 3.72 -13.59 0.41
CA GLN A 324 4.02 -13.77 1.83
C GLN A 324 2.87 -13.26 2.70
N ASP A 325 2.63 -13.94 3.83
CA ASP A 325 1.66 -13.53 4.84
C ASP A 325 2.26 -12.43 5.74
N GLU A 326 1.66 -11.25 5.72
CA GLU A 326 2.15 -10.11 6.50
C GLU A 326 2.07 -10.34 8.01
N PHE A 327 1.05 -11.04 8.50
CA PHE A 327 0.91 -11.32 9.93
C PHE A 327 2.04 -12.21 10.43
N GLU A 328 2.43 -13.18 9.61
CA GLU A 328 3.55 -14.05 9.89
C GLU A 328 4.87 -13.27 9.91
N LEU A 329 5.08 -12.33 8.98
CA LEU A 329 6.25 -11.45 8.99
C LEU A 329 6.34 -10.59 10.26
N TYR A 330 5.23 -9.97 10.67
CA TYR A 330 5.21 -9.17 11.90
C TYR A 330 5.39 -10.02 13.16
N ARG A 331 4.79 -11.22 13.20
CA ARG A 331 5.00 -12.19 14.29
C ARG A 331 6.47 -12.56 14.40
N GLN A 332 7.11 -12.91 13.28
CA GLN A 332 8.54 -13.25 13.24
C GLN A 332 9.42 -12.08 13.71
N ALA A 333 9.10 -10.84 13.34
CA ALA A 333 9.82 -9.65 13.78
C ALA A 333 9.72 -9.44 15.30
N GLU A 334 8.51 -9.57 15.86
CA GLU A 334 8.29 -9.52 17.31
C GLU A 334 9.07 -10.64 18.02
N GLU A 335 8.95 -11.90 17.58
CA GLU A 335 9.63 -13.04 18.19
C GLU A 335 11.15 -12.95 18.12
N ARG A 336 11.69 -12.48 16.98
CA ARG A 336 13.12 -12.21 16.83
C ARG A 336 13.59 -11.20 17.87
N SER A 337 12.79 -10.16 18.15
CA SER A 337 13.11 -9.16 19.17
C SER A 337 12.99 -9.70 20.60
N LYS A 338 11.99 -10.54 20.88
CA LYS A 338 11.84 -11.23 22.18
C LYS A 338 13.00 -12.19 22.46
N ARG A 339 13.42 -13.01 21.48
CA ARG A 339 14.60 -13.89 21.58
C ARG A 339 15.87 -13.10 21.89
N ARG A 340 16.09 -11.97 21.22
CA ARG A 340 17.22 -11.07 21.52
C ARG A 340 17.18 -10.47 22.93
N CYS A 341 16.03 -10.46 23.59
CA CYS A 341 15.89 -10.02 24.98
C CYS A 341 15.87 -11.18 25.99
N GLY A 342 15.93 -12.44 25.55
CA GLY A 342 15.81 -13.62 26.43
C GLY A 342 14.38 -13.90 26.91
N LEU A 343 13.37 -13.34 26.24
CA LEU A 343 11.94 -13.49 26.58
C LEU A 343 11.27 -14.68 25.88
N LEU A 344 11.92 -15.27 24.88
CA LEU A 344 11.43 -16.40 24.10
C LEU A 344 12.56 -17.40 23.83
#